data_AF-A0A7X7AST0-F1
#
_entry.id   AF-A0A7X7AST0-F1
#
_cell.length_a   1.000
_cell.length_b   1.000
_cell.length_c   1.000
_cell.angle_alpha   90.00
_cell.angle_beta   90.00
_cell.angle_gamma   90.00
#
_symmetry.space_group_name_H-M   'P 1'
#
loop_
_entity.id
_entity.type
_entity.pdbx_description
1 polymer ?
#
loop_
_entity_poly.entity_id
_entity_poly.type
_entity_poly.pdbx_seq_one_letter_code
_entity_poly.pdbx_strand_id
1 'polypeptide(L)'
;MKSIQNKFTEAMALRDHTLQGIGRLQEKSIHSTLKYFLSENEQNHEVPIHGFVADVVVDQTIYEIQTGSFDKLRAKIMSYTPDYELHIVFPIAYQKHVLWFDEEHRLIKRNKSPKKGSIYDIVRELYKIRPLITNERLFIDCFLINMEEIRLLDGWDLSKKRGATKVDKVPMELVEIVSFHEPSDYLRFLPENLPTQFLAKDLSDVVRLTPRQVSALLLVLRELGLIRLVGKQGRANLYEVV
;
A
#
# COMPACT_ATOMS: atom_id res chain seq x y z
N MET A 1 0.06 18.67 8.68
CA MET A 1 -1.18 17.86 8.61
C MET A 1 -2.33 18.58 7.90
N LYS A 2 -2.81 19.76 8.35
CA LYS A 2 -3.90 20.49 7.66
C LYS A 2 -3.64 20.79 6.17
N SER A 3 -2.42 21.21 5.82
CA SER A 3 -2.04 21.47 4.42
C SER A 3 -2.06 20.21 3.54
N ILE A 4 -1.65 19.05 4.06
CA ILE A 4 -1.67 17.78 3.32
C ILE A 4 -3.11 17.30 3.09
N GLN A 5 -3.97 17.39 4.11
CA GLN A 5 -5.37 17.00 3.97
C GLN A 5 -6.14 17.94 3.02
N ASN A 6 -5.80 19.24 2.99
CA ASN A 6 -6.36 20.17 2.00
C ASN A 6 -5.98 19.75 0.58
N LYS A 7 -4.68 19.50 0.32
CA LYS A 7 -4.21 18.98 -0.97
C LYS A 7 -4.92 17.68 -1.38
N PHE A 8 -5.13 16.77 -0.43
CA PHE A 8 -5.86 15.52 -0.69
C PHE A 8 -7.33 15.77 -1.03
N THR A 9 -7.96 16.76 -0.41
CA THR A 9 -9.34 17.16 -0.71
C THR A 9 -9.45 17.80 -2.09
N GLU A 10 -8.50 18.65 -2.45
CA GLU A 10 -8.38 19.25 -3.79
C GLU A 10 -8.18 18.18 -4.86
N ALA A 11 -7.31 17.20 -4.62
CA ALA A 11 -7.10 16.07 -5.52
C ALA A 11 -8.38 15.23 -5.74
N MET A 12 -9.18 15.01 -4.70
CA MET A 12 -10.49 14.35 -4.84
C MET A 12 -11.46 15.18 -5.69
N ALA A 13 -11.46 16.51 -5.55
CA ALA A 13 -12.32 17.40 -6.33
C ALA A 13 -11.89 17.46 -7.81
N LEU A 14 -10.58 17.50 -8.10
CA LEU A 14 -10.03 17.46 -9.45
C LEU A 14 -10.40 16.16 -10.18
N ARG A 15 -10.30 15.02 -9.47
CA ARG A 15 -10.80 13.73 -9.98
C ARG A 15 -12.27 13.82 -10.37
N ASP A 16 -13.13 14.33 -9.48
CA ASP A 16 -14.58 14.36 -9.71
C ASP A 16 -14.98 15.25 -10.90
N HIS A 17 -14.28 16.36 -11.12
CA HIS A 17 -14.47 17.20 -12.29
C HIS A 17 -14.11 16.46 -13.59
N THR A 18 -13.00 15.72 -13.58
CA THR A 18 -12.48 15.03 -14.77
C THR A 18 -13.31 13.80 -15.13
N LEU A 19 -13.85 13.07 -14.15
CA LEU A 19 -14.70 11.89 -14.37
C LEU A 19 -16.14 12.21 -14.81
N GLN A 20 -16.57 13.49 -14.79
CA GLN A 20 -17.88 13.89 -15.33
C GLN A 20 -17.97 13.77 -16.87
N GLY A 21 -16.84 13.54 -17.55
CA GLY A 21 -16.78 13.17 -18.98
C GLY A 21 -16.43 11.71 -19.19
N ILE A 22 -17.36 10.91 -19.73
CA ILE A 22 -17.11 9.64 -20.44
C ILE A 22 -16.53 8.48 -19.58
N GLY A 23 -17.43 7.64 -19.06
CA GLY A 23 -17.43 6.20 -19.36
C GLY A 23 -16.20 5.33 -19.04
N ARG A 24 -15.27 5.73 -18.15
CA ARG A 24 -14.16 4.87 -17.72
C ARG A 24 -14.23 4.51 -16.23
N LEU A 25 -15.21 3.68 -15.88
CA LEU A 25 -15.33 2.95 -14.60
C LEU A 25 -14.19 1.92 -14.35
N GLN A 26 -13.09 1.96 -15.13
CA GLN A 26 -11.97 1.03 -15.01
C GLN A 26 -10.82 1.59 -14.16
N GLU A 27 -10.68 2.92 -14.03
CA GLU A 27 -9.74 3.49 -13.09
C GLU A 27 -10.39 3.59 -11.70
N LYS A 28 -9.81 2.91 -10.72
CA LYS A 28 -10.32 2.88 -9.34
C LYS A 28 -10.11 4.25 -8.72
N SER A 29 -11.11 4.84 -8.07
CA SER A 29 -11.09 6.23 -7.57
C SER A 29 -9.86 6.58 -6.75
N ILE A 30 -9.33 5.62 -5.99
CA ILE A 30 -8.10 5.78 -5.21
C ILE A 30 -6.86 6.05 -6.07
N HIS A 31 -6.77 5.44 -7.25
CA HIS A 31 -5.64 5.57 -8.15
C HIS A 31 -5.59 6.97 -8.75
N SER A 32 -6.71 7.41 -9.34
CA SER A 32 -6.83 8.75 -9.92
C SER A 32 -6.64 9.85 -8.85
N THR A 33 -7.25 9.70 -7.67
CA THR A 33 -7.07 10.67 -6.56
C THR A 33 -5.59 10.79 -6.19
N LEU A 34 -4.86 9.67 -6.13
CA LEU A 34 -3.44 9.71 -5.79
C LEU A 34 -2.58 10.31 -6.89
N LYS A 35 -2.92 10.11 -8.17
CA LYS A 35 -2.24 10.80 -9.28
C LYS A 35 -2.31 12.32 -9.12
N TYR A 36 -3.51 12.86 -8.91
CA TYR A 36 -3.71 14.29 -8.67
C TYR A 36 -3.06 14.78 -7.38
N PHE A 37 -3.06 13.95 -6.33
CA PHE A 37 -2.37 14.29 -5.08
C PHE A 37 -0.85 14.41 -5.27
N LEU A 38 -0.26 13.59 -6.13
CA LEU A 38 1.18 13.61 -6.41
C LEU A 38 1.54 14.75 -7.37
N SER A 39 0.73 14.97 -8.42
CA SER A 39 0.89 16.07 -9.37
C SER A 39 -0.47 16.56 -9.86
N GLU A 40 -0.74 17.87 -9.75
CA GLU A 40 -1.95 18.49 -10.31
C GLU A 40 -1.87 18.63 -11.83
N ASN A 41 -0.65 18.69 -12.40
CA ASN A 41 -0.45 18.76 -13.84
C ASN A 41 -0.67 17.38 -14.48
N GLU A 42 -1.72 17.25 -15.30
CA GLU A 42 -2.07 16.01 -16.02
C GLU A 42 -1.01 15.59 -17.05
N GLN A 43 -0.16 16.51 -17.52
CA GLN A 43 0.96 16.16 -18.42
C GLN A 43 2.00 15.25 -17.74
N ASN A 44 2.01 15.25 -16.41
CA ASN A 44 2.88 14.39 -15.62
C ASN A 44 2.28 12.99 -15.42
N HIS A 45 1.02 12.75 -15.82
CA HIS A 45 0.34 11.48 -15.59
C HIS A 45 0.51 10.53 -16.78
N GLU A 46 0.55 9.22 -16.51
CA GLU A 46 0.56 8.18 -17.55
C GLU A 46 1.68 8.35 -18.59
N VAL A 47 2.89 8.69 -18.13
CA VAL A 47 4.02 9.00 -19.00
C VAL A 47 4.69 7.70 -19.49
N PRO A 48 4.85 7.49 -20.82
CA PRO A 48 5.56 6.33 -21.34
C PRO A 48 7.07 6.42 -21.06
N ILE A 49 7.62 5.44 -20.35
CA ILE A 49 9.04 5.34 -20.00
C ILE A 49 9.50 3.89 -20.17
N HIS A 50 10.59 3.68 -20.93
CA HIS A 50 11.22 2.36 -21.14
C HIS A 50 10.24 1.21 -21.49
N GLY A 51 9.22 1.49 -22.31
CA GLY A 51 8.23 0.50 -22.74
C GLY A 51 7.12 0.20 -21.71
N PHE A 52 7.11 0.92 -20.59
CA PHE A 52 6.05 0.94 -19.60
C PHE A 52 5.33 2.30 -19.59
N VAL A 53 4.21 2.38 -18.88
CA VAL A 53 3.52 3.63 -18.58
C VAL A 53 3.65 3.87 -17.07
N ALA A 54 4.31 4.95 -16.68
CA ALA A 54 4.46 5.40 -15.29
C ALA A 54 3.23 6.20 -14.86
N ASP A 55 2.76 6.03 -13.62
CA ASP A 55 1.52 6.68 -13.18
C ASP A 55 1.68 8.19 -13.06
N VAL A 56 2.75 8.66 -12.42
CA VAL A 56 3.12 10.08 -12.32
C VAL A 56 4.63 10.24 -12.46
N VAL A 57 5.08 11.25 -13.20
CA VAL A 57 6.49 11.61 -13.36
C VAL A 57 6.66 13.10 -13.08
N VAL A 58 7.50 13.43 -12.12
CA VAL A 58 7.87 14.81 -11.78
C VAL A 58 9.38 14.88 -11.76
N ASP A 59 9.95 15.70 -12.64
CA ASP A 59 11.41 15.79 -12.83
C ASP A 59 12.05 14.40 -13.05
N GLN A 60 12.99 14.00 -12.19
CA GLN A 60 13.69 12.71 -12.25
C GLN A 60 13.07 11.64 -11.34
N THR A 61 11.85 11.87 -10.86
CA THR A 61 11.15 11.01 -9.91
C THR A 61 9.88 10.42 -10.54
N ILE A 62 9.76 9.11 -10.45
CA ILE A 62 8.60 8.33 -10.88
C ILE A 62 7.82 7.90 -9.63
N TYR A 63 6.52 8.15 -9.63
CA TYR A 63 5.59 7.58 -8.66
C TYR A 63 4.71 6.53 -9.33
N GLU A 64 4.70 5.33 -8.77
CA GLU A 64 3.91 4.19 -9.24
C GLU A 64 2.92 3.78 -8.15
N ILE A 65 1.62 3.97 -8.41
CA ILE A 65 0.55 3.77 -7.43
C ILE A 65 0.09 2.32 -7.50
N GLN A 66 0.51 1.51 -6.53
CA GLN A 66 0.27 0.08 -6.57
C GLN A 66 -0.84 -0.37 -5.63
N THR A 67 -2.00 -0.73 -6.19
CA THR A 67 -3.12 -1.34 -5.43
C THR A 67 -3.10 -2.87 -5.44
N GLY A 68 -2.20 -3.46 -6.23
CA GLY A 68 -2.06 -4.90 -6.46
C GLY A 68 -0.76 -5.51 -5.93
N SER A 69 -0.36 -6.64 -6.51
CA SER A 69 0.84 -7.38 -6.10
C SER A 69 2.12 -6.69 -6.57
N PHE A 70 3.08 -6.46 -5.67
CA PHE A 70 4.39 -5.88 -6.00
C PHE A 70 5.23 -6.77 -6.93
N ASP A 71 4.89 -8.05 -7.03
CA ASP A 71 5.51 -8.96 -8.01
C ASP A 71 5.44 -8.41 -9.46
N LYS A 72 4.34 -7.73 -9.80
CA LYS A 72 4.15 -7.09 -11.11
C LYS A 72 5.05 -5.88 -11.34
N LEU A 73 5.61 -5.31 -10.28
CA LEU A 73 6.49 -4.15 -10.35
C LEU A 73 7.94 -4.52 -10.58
N ARG A 74 8.34 -5.79 -10.43
CA ARG A 74 9.76 -6.19 -10.54
C ARG A 74 10.42 -5.71 -11.82
N ALA A 75 9.73 -5.85 -12.96
CA ALA A 75 10.23 -5.38 -14.25
C ALA A 75 10.30 -3.85 -14.32
N LYS A 76 9.29 -3.14 -13.83
CA LYS A 76 9.28 -1.67 -13.75
C LYS A 76 10.41 -1.16 -12.85
N ILE A 77 10.61 -1.75 -11.67
CA ILE A 77 11.68 -1.40 -10.73
C ILE A 77 13.03 -1.52 -11.44
N MET A 78 13.34 -2.67 -12.05
CA MET A 78 14.61 -2.87 -12.75
C MET A 78 14.79 -1.94 -13.96
N SER A 79 13.69 -1.52 -14.58
CA SER A 79 13.72 -0.63 -15.75
C SER A 79 13.85 0.84 -15.39
N TYR A 80 13.32 1.28 -14.24
CA TYR A 80 13.26 2.69 -13.86
C TYR A 80 14.44 3.12 -13.01
N THR A 81 14.84 2.30 -12.02
CA THR A 81 15.88 2.69 -11.05
C THR A 81 17.28 2.96 -11.62
N PRO A 82 17.68 2.47 -12.82
CA PRO A 82 18.93 2.91 -13.44
C PRO A 82 19.00 4.42 -13.70
N ASP A 83 17.87 5.07 -13.97
CA ASP A 83 17.80 6.46 -14.45
C ASP A 83 16.92 7.38 -13.60
N TYR A 84 16.01 6.82 -12.79
CA TYR A 84 15.02 7.56 -12.01
C TYR A 84 14.97 7.11 -10.55
N GLU A 85 14.53 8.02 -9.68
CA GLU A 85 14.02 7.65 -8.37
C GLU A 85 12.62 7.07 -8.52
N LEU A 86 12.36 5.91 -7.94
CA LEU A 86 11.07 5.22 -8.02
C LEU A 86 10.41 5.17 -6.65
N HIS A 87 9.31 5.91 -6.50
CA HIS A 87 8.41 5.81 -5.36
C HIS A 87 7.26 4.87 -5.65
N ILE A 88 7.20 3.74 -4.95
CA ILE A 88 6.00 2.90 -4.93
C ILE A 88 5.03 3.48 -3.91
N VAL A 89 3.93 4.05 -4.40
CA VAL A 89 2.84 4.60 -3.58
C VAL A 89 1.85 3.48 -3.28
N PHE A 90 1.81 3.02 -2.03
CA PHE A 90 0.99 1.90 -1.58
C PHE A 90 -0.18 2.37 -0.72
N PRO A 91 -1.40 2.50 -1.29
CA PRO A 91 -2.58 2.86 -0.51
C PRO A 91 -3.04 1.72 0.41
N ILE A 92 -3.14 2.02 1.70
CA ILE A 92 -3.62 1.14 2.77
C ILE A 92 -4.97 1.65 3.27
N ALA A 93 -5.97 0.76 3.31
CA ALA A 93 -7.28 1.08 3.88
C ALA A 93 -7.20 1.13 5.42
N TYR A 94 -6.95 2.32 5.99
CA TYR A 94 -6.80 2.51 7.43
C TYR A 94 -8.09 2.20 8.18
N GLN A 95 -9.17 2.89 7.83
CA GLN A 95 -10.54 2.49 8.16
C GLN A 95 -11.35 2.47 6.89
N LYS A 96 -12.30 1.53 6.78
CA LYS A 96 -13.23 1.55 5.66
C LYS A 96 -14.67 1.25 6.04
N HIS A 97 -15.59 1.89 5.34
CA HIS A 97 -16.99 1.49 5.29
C HIS A 97 -17.20 0.65 4.03
N VAL A 98 -17.97 -0.43 4.15
CA VAL A 98 -18.40 -1.25 3.01
C VAL A 98 -19.85 -0.90 2.72
N LEU A 99 -20.06 -0.37 1.51
CA LEU A 99 -21.38 -0.01 0.98
C LEU A 99 -21.81 -1.12 0.03
N TRP A 100 -22.98 -1.69 0.31
CA TRP A 100 -23.58 -2.78 -0.46
C TRP A 100 -24.74 -2.23 -1.28
N PHE A 101 -24.67 -2.40 -2.59
CA PHE A 101 -25.70 -2.04 -3.54
C PHE A 101 -26.40 -3.28 -4.10
N ASP A 102 -27.70 -3.19 -4.37
CA ASP A 102 -28.43 -4.20 -5.13
C ASP A 102 -28.18 -4.06 -6.65
N GLU A 103 -28.84 -4.91 -7.43
CA GLU A 103 -28.75 -4.93 -8.90
C GLU A 103 -29.36 -3.66 -9.52
N GLU A 104 -30.28 -2.99 -8.82
CA GLU A 104 -30.89 -1.71 -9.18
C GLU A 104 -30.09 -0.48 -8.70
N HIS A 105 -28.85 -0.66 -8.24
CA HIS A 105 -27.96 0.40 -7.74
C HIS A 105 -28.50 1.17 -6.52
N ARG A 106 -29.34 0.54 -5.69
CA ARG A 106 -29.81 1.11 -4.43
C ARG A 106 -28.91 0.67 -3.29
N LEU A 107 -28.57 1.61 -2.39
CA LEU A 107 -27.78 1.31 -1.20
C LEU A 107 -28.60 0.47 -0.22
N ILE A 108 -28.23 -0.80 -0.06
CA ILE A 108 -28.86 -1.75 0.86
C ILE A 108 -28.26 -1.68 2.26
N LYS A 109 -26.92 -1.53 2.35
CA LYS A 109 -26.25 -1.55 3.65
C LYS A 109 -24.95 -0.78 3.66
N ARG A 110 -24.71 -0.01 4.72
CA ARG A 110 -23.41 0.61 5.04
C ARG A 110 -22.90 0.08 6.37
N ASN A 111 -21.71 -0.54 6.37
CA ASN A 111 -21.11 -1.06 7.61
C ASN A 111 -19.66 -0.62 7.73
N LYS A 112 -19.24 -0.24 8.93
CA LYS A 112 -17.82 -0.09 9.24
C LYS A 112 -17.15 -1.47 9.22
N SER A 113 -16.01 -1.59 8.53
CA SER A 113 -15.21 -2.81 8.55
C SER A 113 -14.52 -2.93 9.92
N PRO A 114 -14.49 -4.13 10.53
CA PRO A 114 -13.76 -4.34 11.77
C PRO A 114 -12.24 -4.35 11.56
N LYS A 115 -11.76 -4.55 10.32
CA LYS A 115 -10.33 -4.51 10.01
C LYS A 115 -9.86 -3.07 9.97
N LYS A 116 -8.87 -2.75 10.81
CA LYS A 116 -8.07 -1.53 10.73
C LYS A 116 -6.78 -1.83 9.97
N GLY A 117 -6.50 -1.05 8.93
CA GLY A 117 -5.25 -1.17 8.17
C GLY A 117 -4.06 -0.63 8.95
N SER A 118 -2.86 -1.10 8.60
CA SER A 118 -1.60 -0.65 9.20
C SER A 118 -0.46 -0.84 8.21
N ILE A 119 0.70 -0.23 8.49
CA ILE A 119 1.91 -0.42 7.68
C ILE A 119 2.26 -1.90 7.48
N TYR A 120 1.91 -2.79 8.42
CA TYR A 120 2.18 -4.22 8.28
C TYR A 120 1.42 -4.89 7.13
N ASP A 121 0.39 -4.25 6.56
CA ASP A 121 -0.29 -4.75 5.35
C ASP A 121 0.66 -4.82 4.14
N ILE A 122 1.76 -4.04 4.12
CA ILE A 122 2.75 -4.06 3.03
C ILE A 122 3.75 -5.22 3.13
N VAL A 123 3.92 -5.86 4.29
CA VAL A 123 4.97 -6.89 4.53
C VAL A 123 4.97 -7.99 3.49
N ARG A 124 3.78 -8.45 3.09
CA ARG A 124 3.65 -9.49 2.05
C ARG A 124 4.16 -9.01 0.69
N GLU A 125 3.98 -7.74 0.40
CA GLU A 125 4.38 -7.13 -0.87
C GLU A 125 5.88 -6.84 -0.88
N LEU A 126 6.45 -6.32 0.22
CA LEU A 126 7.90 -6.17 0.41
C LEU A 126 8.62 -7.51 0.19
N TYR A 127 8.09 -8.60 0.75
CA TYR A 127 8.67 -9.92 0.59
C TYR A 127 8.80 -10.36 -0.87
N LYS A 128 7.86 -9.98 -1.75
CA LYS A 128 7.88 -10.36 -3.19
C LYS A 128 8.96 -9.62 -3.97
N ILE A 129 9.32 -8.42 -3.52
CA ILE A 129 10.38 -7.61 -4.13
C ILE A 129 11.66 -7.60 -3.29
N ARG A 130 11.80 -8.50 -2.30
CA ARG A 130 12.96 -8.56 -1.40
C ARG A 130 14.32 -8.46 -2.12
N PRO A 131 14.58 -9.14 -3.26
CA PRO A 131 15.86 -9.00 -3.97
C PRO A 131 16.14 -7.61 -4.56
N LEU A 132 15.15 -6.72 -4.58
CA LEU A 132 15.21 -5.37 -5.15
C LEU A 132 15.06 -4.28 -4.08
N ILE A 133 14.72 -4.64 -2.83
CA ILE A 133 14.40 -3.67 -1.77
C ILE A 133 15.62 -2.90 -1.26
N THR A 134 16.82 -3.38 -1.58
CA THR A 134 18.10 -2.74 -1.24
C THR A 134 18.55 -1.72 -2.30
N ASN A 135 17.76 -1.50 -3.36
CA ASN A 135 18.08 -0.51 -4.37
C ASN A 135 17.94 0.91 -3.79
N GLU A 136 19.00 1.70 -3.86
CA GLU A 136 19.09 3.05 -3.26
C GLU A 136 18.15 4.08 -3.89
N ARG A 137 17.59 3.80 -5.07
CA ARG A 137 16.62 4.65 -5.78
C ARG A 137 15.20 4.07 -5.72
N LEU A 138 14.96 3.06 -4.89
CA LEU A 138 13.63 2.50 -4.65
C LEU A 138 13.10 2.97 -3.30
N PHE A 139 12.02 3.74 -3.36
CA PHE A 139 11.34 4.32 -2.20
C PHE A 139 9.93 3.77 -2.10
N ILE A 140 9.42 3.64 -0.88
CA ILE A 140 8.09 3.09 -0.63
C ILE A 140 7.32 4.00 0.30
N ASP A 141 6.13 4.42 -0.14
CA ASP A 141 5.26 5.30 0.64
C ASP A 141 3.92 4.62 0.93
N CYS A 142 3.67 4.32 2.21
CA CYS A 142 2.40 3.76 2.67
C CYS A 142 1.41 4.88 2.97
N PHE A 143 0.38 5.00 2.14
CA PHE A 143 -0.67 6.01 2.31
C PHE A 143 -1.83 5.40 3.09
N LEU A 144 -1.95 5.71 4.38
CA LEU A 144 -3.05 5.25 5.23
C LEU A 144 -4.26 6.14 4.97
N ILE A 145 -5.28 5.58 4.33
CA ILE A 145 -6.44 6.31 3.83
C ILE A 145 -7.73 5.74 4.44
N ASN A 146 -8.59 6.61 4.96
CA ASN A 146 -9.98 6.26 5.24
C ASN A 146 -10.75 6.22 3.91
N MET A 147 -11.54 5.18 3.67
CA MET A 147 -12.21 4.99 2.38
C MET A 147 -13.58 4.30 2.48
N GLU A 148 -14.37 4.43 1.43
CA GLU A 148 -15.58 3.64 1.22
C GLU A 148 -15.32 2.59 0.14
N GLU A 149 -15.64 1.32 0.41
CA GLU A 149 -15.53 0.23 -0.55
C GLU A 149 -16.93 -0.12 -1.05
N ILE A 150 -17.17 0.11 -2.33
CA ILE A 150 -18.45 -0.13 -3.00
C ILE A 150 -18.47 -1.57 -3.51
N ARG A 151 -19.52 -2.31 -3.15
CA ARG A 151 -19.73 -3.70 -3.58
C ARG A 151 -21.16 -3.92 -4.03
N LEU A 152 -21.32 -4.83 -4.98
CA LEU A 152 -22.64 -5.32 -5.41
C LEU A 152 -23.04 -6.54 -4.58
N LEU A 153 -24.32 -6.71 -4.31
CA LEU A 153 -24.89 -7.94 -3.75
C LEU A 153 -25.14 -8.94 -4.87
N ASP A 154 -24.07 -9.41 -5.49
CA ASP A 154 -24.07 -10.32 -6.64
C ASP A 154 -23.23 -11.60 -6.37
N GLY A 155 -22.90 -11.85 -5.12
CA GLY A 155 -22.15 -13.03 -4.70
C GLY A 155 -22.92 -14.34 -4.88
N TRP A 156 -22.19 -15.45 -4.88
CA TRP A 156 -22.72 -16.79 -5.15
C TRP A 156 -23.40 -17.47 -3.95
N ASP A 157 -23.32 -16.88 -2.75
CA ASP A 157 -23.94 -17.44 -1.55
C ASP A 157 -25.32 -16.84 -1.27
N LEU A 158 -26.07 -17.42 -0.31
CA LEU A 158 -27.40 -16.93 0.08
C LEU A 158 -27.40 -15.44 0.49
N SER A 159 -26.31 -14.96 1.09
CA SER A 159 -26.20 -13.53 1.45
C SER A 159 -25.84 -12.61 0.28
N LYS A 160 -25.52 -13.19 -0.88
CA LYS A 160 -24.94 -12.54 -2.07
C LYS A 160 -23.68 -11.73 -1.80
N LYS A 161 -22.89 -12.07 -0.76
CA LYS A 161 -21.67 -11.32 -0.37
C LYS A 161 -20.38 -12.05 -0.69
N ARG A 162 -20.40 -13.39 -0.74
CA ARG A 162 -19.21 -14.18 -1.07
C ARG A 162 -18.96 -14.14 -2.56
N GLY A 163 -17.74 -13.79 -2.95
CA GLY A 163 -17.41 -13.57 -4.36
C GLY A 163 -17.99 -12.29 -4.96
N ALA A 164 -18.66 -11.45 -4.16
CA ALA A 164 -19.28 -10.22 -4.61
C ALA A 164 -18.29 -9.29 -5.33
N THR A 165 -18.77 -8.65 -6.38
CA THR A 165 -18.03 -7.69 -7.19
C THR A 165 -17.63 -6.49 -6.34
N LYS A 166 -16.35 -6.16 -6.37
CA LYS A 166 -15.80 -4.94 -5.79
C LYS A 166 -15.76 -3.90 -6.90
N VAL A 167 -16.65 -2.92 -6.82
CA VAL A 167 -16.78 -1.87 -7.83
C VAL A 167 -15.64 -0.88 -7.67
N ASP A 168 -15.50 -0.30 -6.48
CA ASP A 168 -14.56 0.80 -6.28
C ASP A 168 -14.12 0.95 -4.81
N LYS A 169 -13.05 1.72 -4.61
CA LYS A 169 -12.59 2.23 -3.33
C LYS A 169 -12.50 3.75 -3.42
N VAL A 170 -13.47 4.42 -2.85
CA VAL A 170 -13.55 5.88 -2.83
C VAL A 170 -12.75 6.39 -1.63
N PRO A 171 -11.63 7.09 -1.83
CA PRO A 171 -10.90 7.71 -0.73
C PRO A 171 -11.74 8.82 -0.08
N MET A 172 -11.58 8.98 1.23
CA MET A 172 -12.30 9.97 2.03
C MET A 172 -11.34 10.92 2.77
N GLU A 173 -10.25 10.39 3.31
CA GLU A 173 -9.30 11.15 4.12
C GLU A 173 -7.93 10.48 4.10
N LEU A 174 -6.88 11.29 3.96
CA LEU A 174 -5.51 10.84 4.12
C LEU A 174 -5.10 11.00 5.59
N VAL A 175 -4.97 9.88 6.28
CA VAL A 175 -4.69 9.86 7.72
C VAL A 175 -3.20 10.07 7.97
N GLU A 176 -2.36 9.35 7.22
CA GLU A 176 -0.92 9.35 7.42
C GLU A 176 -0.21 8.87 6.15
N ILE A 177 0.99 9.39 5.90
CA ILE A 177 1.94 8.81 4.94
C ILE A 177 3.12 8.31 5.76
N VAL A 178 3.43 7.02 5.65
CA VAL A 178 4.63 6.42 6.24
C VAL A 178 5.59 6.06 5.13
N SER A 179 6.72 6.75 5.08
CA SER A 179 7.76 6.62 4.05
C SER A 179 8.89 5.72 4.52
N PHE A 180 9.40 4.90 3.59
CA PHE A 180 10.58 4.07 3.73
C PHE A 180 11.56 4.45 2.63
N HIS A 181 12.41 5.43 2.91
CA HIS A 181 13.35 6.01 1.95
C HIS A 181 14.80 5.59 2.20
N GLU A 182 15.09 5.14 3.42
CA GLU A 182 16.38 4.55 3.79
C GLU A 182 16.18 3.20 4.52
N PRO A 183 17.21 2.33 4.57
CA PRO A 183 17.09 1.06 5.28
C PRO A 183 16.61 1.22 6.72
N SER A 184 17.10 2.20 7.48
CA SER A 184 16.70 2.47 8.88
C SER A 184 15.21 2.70 9.07
N ASP A 185 14.49 3.23 8.08
CA ASP A 185 13.04 3.43 8.17
C ASP A 185 12.27 2.12 8.41
N TYR A 186 12.80 0.99 7.93
CA TYR A 186 12.16 -0.31 8.12
C TYR A 186 12.25 -0.82 9.56
N LEU A 187 13.07 -0.19 10.43
CA LEU A 187 13.04 -0.46 11.87
C LEU A 187 11.70 -0.08 12.51
N ARG A 188 10.88 0.76 11.87
CA ARG A 188 9.49 1.05 12.31
C ARG A 188 8.60 -0.20 12.38
N PHE A 189 8.98 -1.30 11.73
CA PHE A 189 8.29 -2.59 11.87
C PHE A 189 8.63 -3.34 13.16
N LEU A 190 9.65 -2.91 13.89
CA LEU A 190 10.05 -3.48 15.18
C LEU A 190 9.52 -2.59 16.32
N PRO A 191 8.65 -3.12 17.19
CA PRO A 191 8.17 -2.40 18.37
C PRO A 191 9.31 -2.09 19.35
N GLU A 192 9.25 -0.93 20.02
CA GLU A 192 10.26 -0.50 21.01
C GLU A 192 10.37 -1.42 22.22
N ASN A 193 9.30 -2.15 22.56
CA ASN A 193 9.24 -3.05 23.71
C ASN A 193 9.76 -4.47 23.41
N LEU A 194 10.41 -4.66 22.25
CA LEU A 194 11.02 -5.94 21.89
C LEU A 194 12.32 -6.16 22.68
N PRO A 195 12.59 -7.36 23.21
CA PRO A 195 13.86 -7.62 23.88
C PRO A 195 15.06 -7.40 22.96
N THR A 196 16.23 -7.06 23.53
CA THR A 196 17.49 -6.88 22.77
C THR A 196 17.78 -8.06 21.85
N GLN A 197 17.55 -9.28 22.35
CA GLN A 197 17.55 -10.50 21.55
C GLN A 197 16.16 -11.12 21.57
N PHE A 198 15.57 -11.32 20.40
CA PHE A 198 14.16 -11.71 20.28
C PHE A 198 13.96 -12.88 19.32
N LEU A 199 12.91 -13.65 19.57
CA LEU A 199 12.40 -14.70 18.70
C LEU A 199 11.30 -14.15 17.80
N ALA A 200 10.99 -14.89 16.74
CA ALA A 200 9.80 -14.60 15.92
C ALA A 200 8.50 -14.55 16.73
N LYS A 201 8.41 -15.34 17.81
CA LYS A 201 7.25 -15.36 18.70
C LYS A 201 7.08 -14.05 19.47
N ASP A 202 8.19 -13.48 19.96
CA ASP A 202 8.17 -12.23 20.71
C ASP A 202 7.63 -11.09 19.82
N LEU A 203 8.03 -11.07 18.55
CA LEU A 203 7.48 -10.14 17.57
C LEU A 203 6.00 -10.41 17.29
N SER A 204 5.60 -11.67 17.05
CA SER A 204 4.20 -12.01 16.73
C SER A 204 3.21 -11.60 17.82
N ASP A 205 3.63 -11.74 19.08
CA ASP A 205 2.79 -11.45 20.25
C ASP A 205 2.50 -9.94 20.38
N VAL A 206 3.39 -9.08 19.87
CA VAL A 206 3.21 -7.62 19.90
C VAL A 206 2.47 -7.09 18.66
N VAL A 207 2.86 -7.52 17.45
CA VAL A 207 2.38 -6.87 16.21
C VAL A 207 1.11 -7.50 15.60
N ARG A 208 0.51 -8.50 16.26
CA ARG A 208 -0.71 -9.21 15.81
C ARG A 208 -0.63 -9.72 14.36
N LEU A 209 0.54 -10.17 13.95
CA LEU A 209 0.77 -10.75 12.62
C LEU A 209 0.69 -12.28 12.65
N THR A 210 0.29 -12.86 11.52
CA THR A 210 0.37 -14.32 11.36
C THR A 210 1.83 -14.78 11.36
N PRO A 211 2.13 -16.03 11.76
CA PRO A 211 3.50 -16.57 11.73
C PRO A 211 4.18 -16.43 10.36
N ARG A 212 3.40 -16.59 9.27
CA ARG A 212 3.88 -16.40 7.90
C ARG A 212 4.29 -14.96 7.61
N GLN A 213 3.51 -13.97 8.07
CA GLN A 213 3.84 -12.55 7.92
C GLN A 213 5.07 -12.18 8.74
N VAL A 214 5.17 -12.66 9.98
CA VAL A 214 6.37 -12.44 10.80
C VAL A 214 7.61 -13.02 10.15
N SER A 215 7.52 -14.25 9.63
CA SER A 215 8.65 -14.86 8.92
C SER A 215 9.06 -14.06 7.69
N ALA A 216 8.08 -13.55 6.93
CA ALA A 216 8.34 -12.70 5.77
C ALA A 216 9.00 -11.37 6.18
N LEU A 217 8.52 -10.73 7.25
CA LEU A 217 9.08 -9.49 7.78
C LEU A 217 10.53 -9.69 8.24
N LEU A 218 10.82 -10.74 9.02
CA LEU A 218 12.18 -11.03 9.46
C LEU A 218 13.12 -11.28 8.29
N LEU A 219 12.66 -11.91 7.21
CA LEU A 219 13.46 -12.07 6.00
C LEU A 219 13.73 -10.74 5.30
N VAL A 220 12.74 -9.84 5.24
CA VAL A 220 12.92 -8.50 4.67
C VAL A 220 13.94 -7.69 5.50
N LEU A 221 13.78 -7.64 6.82
CA LEU A 221 14.69 -6.90 7.71
C LEU A 221 16.12 -7.45 7.68
N ARG A 222 16.28 -8.77 7.52
CA ARG A 222 17.59 -9.40 7.32
C ARG A 222 18.23 -9.04 5.99
N GLU A 223 17.44 -9.01 4.91
CA GLU A 223 17.95 -8.61 3.59
C GLU A 223 18.43 -7.16 3.60
N LEU A 224 17.73 -6.29 4.32
CA LEU A 224 18.10 -4.90 4.55
C LEU A 224 19.29 -4.73 5.52
N GLY A 225 19.81 -5.82 6.09
CA GLY A 225 20.93 -5.78 7.03
C GLY A 225 20.60 -5.19 8.42
N LEU A 226 19.32 -4.96 8.72
CA LEU A 226 18.87 -4.32 9.96
C LEU A 226 18.86 -5.25 11.16
N ILE A 227 18.72 -6.55 10.91
CA ILE A 227 18.74 -7.57 11.95
C ILE A 227 19.63 -8.73 11.51
N ARG A 228 20.23 -9.40 12.48
CA ARG A 228 21.08 -10.57 12.27
C ARG A 228 20.65 -11.75 13.12
N LEU A 229 21.09 -12.95 12.73
CA LEU A 229 20.94 -14.16 13.54
C LEU A 229 22.09 -14.24 14.53
N VAL A 230 21.78 -14.34 15.82
CA VAL A 230 22.78 -14.41 16.90
C VAL A 230 22.83 -15.77 17.60
N GLY A 231 21.88 -16.65 17.29
CA GLY A 231 21.85 -18.00 17.86
C GLY A 231 20.50 -18.67 17.71
N LYS A 232 20.23 -19.62 18.60
CA LYS A 232 18.96 -20.33 18.69
C LYS A 232 18.53 -20.52 20.14
N GLN A 233 17.23 -20.44 20.38
CA GLN A 233 16.60 -20.90 21.61
C GLN A 233 15.76 -22.14 21.30
N GLY A 234 16.29 -23.32 21.60
CA GLY A 234 15.73 -24.58 21.12
C GLY A 234 15.72 -24.66 19.60
N ARG A 235 14.53 -24.76 18.99
CA ARG A 235 14.37 -24.80 17.52
C ARG A 235 14.17 -23.41 16.89
N ALA A 236 13.98 -22.37 17.71
CA ALA A 236 13.70 -21.02 17.23
C ALA A 236 15.00 -20.25 16.98
N ASN A 237 15.01 -19.46 15.91
CA ASN A 237 16.09 -18.53 15.63
C ASN A 237 16.01 -17.31 16.55
N LEU A 238 17.17 -16.89 17.05
CA LEU A 238 17.32 -15.69 17.88
C LEU A 238 17.89 -14.55 17.01
N TYR A 239 17.24 -13.40 17.05
CA TYR A 239 17.56 -12.22 16.26
C TYR A 239 17.99 -11.06 17.15
N GLU A 240 18.79 -10.16 16.59
CA GLU A 240 19.25 -8.91 17.23
C GLU A 240 19.28 -7.81 16.15
N VAL A 241 18.95 -6.58 16.53
CA VAL A 241 19.10 -5.39 15.66
C VAL A 241 20.60 -5.08 15.52
N VAL A 242 21.03 -4.73 14.30
CA VAL A 242 22.44 -4.41 13.97
C VAL A 242 22.78 -2.98 14.35
#